data_AF-A0A2D6Q862-F1
#
_entry.id   AF-A0A2D6Q862-F1
#
_cell.length_a   1.000
_cell.length_b   1.000
_cell.length_c   1.000
_cell.angle_alpha   90.00
_cell.angle_beta   90.00
_cell.angle_gamma   90.00
#
_symmetry.space_group_name_H-M   'P 1'
#
loop_
_entity.id
_entity.type
_entity.pdbx_description
1 polymer ?
#
loop_
_entity_poly.entity_id
_entity_poly.type
_entity_poly.pdbx_seq_one_letter_code
_entity_poly.pdbx_strand_id
1 'polypeptide(L)' 'MEHKLIAKKGERCKICTCGKSKIMPICDDTHRKLNEEENTNYKSLKITSSEDTILDLTSSNWE' A
#
# COMPACT_ATOMS: atom_id res chain seq x y z
N MET A 1 -7.60 3.80 10.11
CA MET A 1 -7.39 5.25 9.88
C MET A 1 -7.72 5.62 8.43
N GLU A 2 -8.10 6.87 8.11
CA GLU A 2 -8.28 7.34 6.72
C GLU A 2 -6.96 7.95 6.22
N HIS A 3 -6.44 7.44 5.09
CA HIS A 3 -5.22 7.95 4.48
C HIS A 3 -5.53 8.61 3.14
N LYS A 4 -5.11 9.87 2.98
CA LYS A 4 -5.18 10.57 1.68
C LYS A 4 -3.85 10.45 0.95
N LEU A 5 -3.88 9.89 -0.25
CA LEU A 5 -2.72 9.77 -1.13
C LEU A 5 -2.96 10.53 -2.43
N ILE A 6 -2.02 11.38 -2.84
CA ILE A 6 -2.06 12.04 -4.14
C ILE A 6 -1.38 11.12 -5.16
N ALA A 7 -2.16 10.47 -6.00
CA ALA A 7 -1.65 9.70 -7.14
C ALA A 7 -1.44 10.65 -8.32
N LYS A 8 -0.19 10.83 -8.73
CA LYS A 8 0.15 11.64 -9.90
C LYS A 8 -0.06 10.87 -11.19
N LYS A 9 -0.42 11.60 -12.25
CA LYS A 9 -0.59 11.06 -13.60
C LYS A 9 0.62 10.23 -14.05
N GLY A 10 0.36 8.98 -14.41
CA GLY A 10 1.37 8.06 -14.95
C GLY A 10 2.35 7.51 -13.91
N GLU A 11 2.28 7.96 -12.65
CA GLU A 11 3.10 7.41 -11.58
C GLU A 11 2.48 6.13 -11.01
N ARG A 12 3.35 5.20 -10.61
CA ARG A 12 2.95 3.93 -10.00
C ARG A 12 3.11 3.99 -8.49
N CYS A 13 1.99 3.92 -7.78
CA CYS A 13 1.99 3.79 -6.33
C CYS A 13 1.89 2.31 -5.93
N LYS A 14 2.67 1.90 -4.93
CA LYS A 14 2.57 0.57 -4.29
C LYS A 14 1.85 0.72 -2.97
N ILE A 15 0.66 0.16 -2.83
CA ILE A 15 -0.15 0.21 -1.61
C ILE A 15 0.08 -1.06 -0.79
N CYS A 16 0.26 -0.88 0.51
CA CYS A 16 0.46 -1.97 1.47
C CYS A 16 -0.81 -2.81 1.59
N THR A 17 -0.69 -4.12 1.60
CA THR A 17 -1.83 -5.04 1.85
C THR A 17 -1.61 -5.95 3.07
N CYS A 18 -0.38 -6.02 3.57
CA CYS A 18 -0.01 -6.83 4.74
C CYS A 18 -0.30 -6.15 6.08
N GLY A 19 -0.56 -4.83 6.10
CA GLY A 19 -0.82 -4.07 7.33
C GLY A 19 0.40 -3.82 8.22
N LYS A 20 1.61 -4.18 7.79
CA LYS A 20 2.86 -4.04 8.58
C LYS A 20 3.85 -3.01 8.04
N SER A 21 3.49 -2.24 7.03
CA SER A 21 4.37 -1.17 6.53
C SER A 21 4.48 -0.04 7.54
N LYS A 22 5.66 0.57 7.63
CA LYS A 22 5.94 1.71 8.52
C LYS A 22 5.47 3.05 7.96
N ILE A 23 5.04 3.06 6.70
CA ILE A 23 4.65 4.26 5.95
C ILE A 23 3.25 4.11 5.32
N MET A 24 2.30 3.60 6.10
CA MET A 24 0.92 3.41 5.65
C MET A 24 0.37 4.68 5.00
N PRO A 25 -0.30 4.58 3.83
CA PRO A 25 -0.77 3.36 3.16
C PRO A 25 0.24 2.74 2.17
N ILE A 26 1.45 3.27 2.05
CA ILE A 26 2.44 2.84 1.06
C ILE A 26 3.10 1.52 1.47
N CYS A 27 3.41 0.66 0.50
CA CYS A 27 4.18 -0.54 0.73
C CYS A 27 5.69 -0.24 0.73
N ASP A 28 6.35 -0.55 1.85
CA ASP A 28 7.80 -0.43 2.08
C ASP A 28 8.55 -1.77 1.95
N ASP A 29 7.93 -2.76 1.30
CA ASP A 29 8.46 -4.12 1.15
C ASP A 29 8.58 -4.94 2.46
N THR A 30 8.09 -4.46 3.62
CA THR A 30 8.06 -5.24 4.89
C THR A 30 7.38 -6.61 4.76
N HIS A 31 6.39 -6.71 3.86
CA HIS A 31 5.68 -7.97 3.57
C HIS A 31 6.60 -9.11 3.13
N ARG A 32 7.79 -8.83 2.57
CA ARG A 32 8.71 -9.89 2.12
C ARG A 32 9.21 -10.72 3.29
N LYS A 33 9.67 -10.05 4.34
CA LYS A 33 10.12 -10.69 5.57
C LYS A 33 8.96 -11.40 6.28
N LEU A 34 7.80 -10.75 6.34
CA LEU A 34 6.59 -11.35 6.93
C LEU A 34 6.15 -12.63 6.21
N ASN A 35 6.23 -12.66 4.88
CA ASN A 35 5.90 -13.84 4.09
C ASN A 35 6.81 -15.04 4.43
N GLU A 36 8.11 -14.79 4.67
CA GLU A 36 9.07 -15.82 5.05
C GLU A 36 8.83 -16.32 6.49
N GLU A 37 8.60 -15.42 7.44
CA GLU A 37 8.43 -15.75 8.87
C GLU A 37 7.08 -16.43 9.16
N GLU A 38 6.01 -16.02 8.48
CA GLU A 38 4.64 -16.47 8.78
C GLU A 38 4.05 -17.39 7.70
N ASN A 39 4.84 -17.78 6.69
CA ASN A 39 4.38 -18.57 5.54
C ASN A 39 3.15 -17.94 4.85
N THR A 40 3.21 -16.63 4.64
CA THR A 40 2.17 -15.84 3.95
C THR A 40 2.63 -15.45 2.54
N ASN A 41 1.72 -14.89 1.73
CA ASN A 41 2.00 -14.55 0.33
C ASN A 41 1.56 -13.13 -0.06
N TYR A 42 1.55 -12.20 0.90
CA TYR A 42 1.14 -10.82 0.67
C TYR A 42 1.94 -10.17 -0.46
N LYS A 43 1.25 -9.35 -1.26
CA LYS A 43 1.82 -8.54 -2.35
C LYS A 43 1.20 -7.16 -2.33
N SER A 44 2.00 -6.14 -2.63
CA SER A 44 1.51 -4.77 -2.77
C SER A 44 0.50 -4.64 -3.91
N LEU A 45 -0.57 -3.87 -3.69
CA LEU A 45 -1.45 -3.43 -4.77
C LEU A 45 -0.76 -2.31 -5.55
N LYS A 46 -0.74 -2.39 -6.89
CA LYS A 46 -0.15 -1.35 -7.74
C LYS A 46 -1.27 -0.51 -8.34
N ILE A 47 -1.25 0.79 -8.07
CA ILE A 47 -2.19 1.75 -8.65
C ILE A 47 -1.42 2.66 -9.61
N THR A 48 -2.02 2.95 -10.75
CA THR A 48 -1.50 3.90 -11.74
C THR A 48 -2.69 4.71 -12.23
N SER A 49 -2.66 6.02 -11.98
CA SER A 49 -3.73 6.92 -12.45
C SER A 49 -3.37 7.52 -13.80
N SER A 50 -4.37 7.73 -14.64
CA SER A 50 -4.24 8.45 -15.92
C SER A 50 -4.20 9.97 -15.76
N GLU A 51 -4.49 10.48 -14.58
CA GLU A 51 -4.51 11.88 -14.21
C GLU A 51 -4.16 12.08 -12.72
N ASP A 52 -4.02 13.32 -12.28
CA ASP A 52 -3.75 13.60 -10.87
C ASP A 52 -5.03 13.37 -10.05
N THR A 53 -4.99 12.42 -9.12
CA THR A 53 -6.17 11.98 -8.36
C THR A 53 -5.83 11.85 -6.89
N ILE A 54 -6.74 12.32 -6.03
CA ILE A 54 -6.67 12.07 -4.58
C ILE A 54 -7.37 10.73 -4.32
N LEU A 55 -6.65 9.80 -3.70
CA LEU A 55 -7.14 8.50 -3.28
C LEU A 55 -7.33 8.51 -1.77
N ASP A 56 -8.58 8.33 -1.35
CA ASP A 56 -8.91 8.07 0.04
C ASP A 56 -8.87 6.56 0.27
N LEU A 57 -7.86 6.11 1.00
CA LEU A 57 -7.58 4.69 1.23
C LEU A 57 -7.82 4.33 2.69
N THR A 58 -8.55 3.24 2.91
CA THR A 58 -8.82 2.68 4.22
C THR A 58 -8.63 1.17 4.20
N SER A 59 -8.20 0.61 5.32
CA SER A 59 -8.23 -0.82 5.58
C SER A 59 -8.33 -1.02 7.08
N SER A 60 -9.12 -2.01 7.50
CA SER A 60 -9.27 -2.37 8.91
C SER A 60 -7.96 -2.86 9.54
N ASN A 61 -7.01 -3.30 8.72
CA ASN A 61 -5.71 -3.81 9.17
C ASN A 61 -4.62 -2.73 9.18
N TRP A 62 -4.97 -1.48 8.86
CA TRP A 62 -4.05 -0.35 8.88
C TRP A 62 -4.40 0.49 10.11
N GLU A 63 -3.56 0.38 11.13
CA GLU A 63 -3.69 1.12 12.39
C GLU A 63 -3.69 2.63 12.16
#